data_AF-A0A0U1L150-F1
#
_entry.id   AF-A0A0U1L150-F1
#
_cell.length_a   1.000
_cell.length_b   1.000
_cell.length_c   1.000
_cell.angle_alpha   90.00
_cell.angle_beta   90.00
_cell.angle_gamma   90.00
#
_symmetry.space_group_name_H-M   'P 1'
#
loop_
_entity.id
_entity.type
_entity.pdbx_description
1 polymer ?
#
loop_
_entity_poly.entity_id
_entity_poly.type
_entity_poly.pdbx_seq_one_letter_code
_entity_poly.pdbx_strand_id
1 'polypeptide(L)'
;MDRKERAKELGDYCAKALKEIKATVDKIPTDKLVCVYYAEGPKGLTTDPAGSRHTEVLDFVRGINVAQVQTGLDSMPTGVSLEQVMIWNPDVIITGKGKGIIAAVNFIIML
;
A
#
# COMPACT_ATOMS: atom_id res chain seq x y z
N MET A 1 4.61 -30.98 -9.75
CA MET A 1 4.24 -30.42 -11.07
C MET A 1 5.49 -30.33 -11.92
N ASP A 2 5.49 -30.85 -13.15
CA ASP A 2 6.68 -30.88 -14.03
C ASP A 2 6.60 -29.77 -15.09
N ARG A 3 6.81 -28.52 -14.67
CA ARG A 3 6.65 -27.31 -15.51
C ARG A 3 7.84 -26.36 -15.35
N LYS A 4 9.05 -26.91 -15.41
CA LYS A 4 10.31 -26.19 -15.07
C LYS A 4 10.57 -24.96 -15.94
N GLU A 5 10.36 -25.05 -17.24
CA GLU A 5 10.58 -23.93 -18.17
C GLU A 5 9.62 -22.77 -17.88
N ARG A 6 8.33 -23.07 -17.66
CA ARG A 6 7.33 -22.05 -17.31
C ARG A 6 7.61 -21.42 -15.95
N ALA A 7 8.05 -22.20 -14.97
CA ALA A 7 8.45 -21.69 -13.66
C ALA A 7 9.63 -20.72 -13.79
N LYS A 8 10.62 -21.05 -14.64
CA LYS A 8 11.77 -20.17 -14.91
C LYS A 8 11.33 -18.86 -15.58
N GLU A 9 10.51 -18.93 -16.62
CA GLU A 9 10.00 -17.75 -17.34
C GLU A 9 9.29 -16.77 -16.40
N LEU A 10 8.36 -17.27 -15.56
CA LEU A 10 7.65 -16.46 -14.59
C LEU A 10 8.56 -15.91 -13.49
N GLY A 11 9.47 -16.73 -12.98
CA GLY A 11 10.45 -16.32 -11.97
C GLY A 11 11.36 -15.19 -12.48
N ASP A 12 11.89 -15.34 -13.70
CA ASP A 12 12.74 -14.33 -14.33
C ASP A 12 11.99 -13.01 -14.55
N TYR A 13 10.72 -13.08 -14.99
CA TYR A 13 9.86 -11.91 -15.13
C TYR A 13 9.66 -11.18 -13.79
N CYS A 14 9.27 -11.90 -12.73
CA CYS A 14 9.07 -11.31 -11.41
C CYS A 14 10.36 -10.69 -10.87
N ALA A 15 11.50 -11.38 -10.99
CA ALA A 15 12.79 -10.87 -10.53
C ALA A 15 13.19 -9.59 -11.27
N LYS A 16 12.97 -9.54 -12.59
CA LYS A 16 13.23 -8.34 -13.41
C LYS A 16 12.34 -7.17 -12.96
N ALA A 17 11.03 -7.39 -12.84
CA ALA A 17 10.08 -6.35 -12.45
C ALA A 17 10.40 -5.78 -11.05
N LEU A 18 10.65 -6.65 -10.07
CA LEU A 18 11.02 -6.23 -8.71
C LEU A 18 12.33 -5.42 -8.70
N LYS A 19 13.32 -5.83 -9.49
CA LYS A 19 14.59 -5.10 -9.62
C LYS A 19 14.39 -3.70 -10.21
N GLU A 20 13.59 -3.58 -11.26
CA GLU A 20 13.28 -2.30 -11.91
C GLU A 20 12.51 -1.35 -10.98
N ILE A 21 11.51 -1.86 -10.27
CA ILE A 21 10.76 -1.11 -9.26
C ILE A 21 11.70 -0.63 -8.15
N LYS A 22 12.49 -1.53 -7.55
CA LYS A 22 13.45 -1.20 -6.48
C LYS A 22 14.42 -0.10 -6.91
N ALA A 23 15.02 -0.22 -8.10
CA ALA A 23 15.94 0.77 -8.64
C ALA A 23 15.29 2.14 -8.92
N THR A 24 13.97 2.17 -9.10
CA THR A 24 13.20 3.40 -9.30
C THR A 24 12.85 4.05 -7.97
N VAL A 25 12.26 3.30 -7.03
CA VAL A 25 11.82 3.83 -5.74
C VAL A 25 12.98 4.25 -4.84
N ASP A 26 14.15 3.60 -4.95
CA ASP A 26 15.35 3.99 -4.18
C ASP A 26 15.90 5.39 -4.53
N LYS A 27 15.49 5.94 -5.68
CA LYS A 27 15.88 7.29 -6.09
C LYS A 27 14.96 8.37 -5.54
N ILE A 28 13.84 7.99 -4.89
CA ILE A 28 12.87 8.95 -4.35
C ILE A 28 13.43 9.53 -3.04
N PRO A 29 13.60 10.87 -2.96
CA PRO A 29 14.00 11.53 -1.72
C PRO A 29 13.01 11.28 -0.58
N THR A 30 13.52 11.22 0.66
CA THR A 30 12.69 10.91 1.85
C THR A 30 11.58 11.93 2.09
N ASP A 31 11.82 13.21 1.76
CA ASP A 31 10.85 14.31 1.83
C ASP A 31 9.75 14.25 0.76
N LYS A 32 9.87 13.31 -0.19
CA LYS A 32 8.89 13.08 -1.27
C LYS A 32 8.20 11.73 -1.17
N LEU A 33 8.35 11.02 -0.05
CA LEU A 33 7.60 9.79 0.19
C LEU A 33 6.12 10.14 0.39
N VAL A 34 5.26 9.27 -0.12
CA VAL A 34 3.81 9.48 -0.16
C VAL A 34 3.16 8.76 1.01
N CYS A 35 2.33 9.45 1.77
CA CYS A 35 1.48 8.88 2.81
C CYS A 35 0.27 8.18 2.18
N VAL A 36 0.09 6.91 2.49
CA VAL A 36 -0.92 6.02 1.89
C VAL A 36 -1.85 5.48 2.95
N TYR A 37 -3.15 5.56 2.70
CA TYR A 37 -4.17 4.83 3.45
C TYR A 37 -4.71 3.68 2.59
N TYR A 38 -4.55 2.44 3.06
CA TYR A 38 -5.13 1.27 2.41
C TYR A 38 -6.53 1.02 2.95
N ALA A 39 -7.54 1.43 2.18
CA ALA A 39 -8.94 1.35 2.54
C ALA A 39 -9.54 0.02 2.09
N GLU A 40 -10.05 -0.73 3.06
CA GLU A 40 -10.75 -2.00 2.86
C GLU A 40 -12.21 -1.93 3.27
N GLY A 41 -12.96 -2.95 2.81
CA GLY A 41 -14.38 -3.09 3.11
C GLY A 41 -15.27 -2.05 2.42
N PRO A 42 -16.60 -2.20 2.55
CA PRO A 42 -17.56 -1.38 1.83
C PRO A 42 -17.59 0.09 2.28
N LYS A 43 -17.09 0.38 3.49
CA LYS A 43 -17.03 1.74 4.05
C LYS A 43 -15.66 2.40 3.87
N GLY A 44 -14.63 1.67 3.46
CA GLY A 44 -13.26 2.16 3.45
C GLY A 44 -12.73 2.54 4.83
N LEU A 45 -13.31 1.98 5.89
CA LEU A 45 -12.98 2.24 7.30
C LEU A 45 -12.42 0.99 8.00
N THR A 46 -11.86 0.11 7.20
CA THR A 46 -11.10 -1.06 7.65
C THR A 46 -9.75 -0.99 6.96
N THR A 47 -8.66 -1.29 7.67
CA THR A 47 -7.31 -1.17 7.12
C THR A 47 -6.34 -2.17 7.77
N ASP A 48 -5.36 -2.61 7.00
CA ASP A 48 -4.20 -3.34 7.51
C ASP A 48 -3.11 -2.37 8.00
N PRO A 49 -2.57 -2.60 9.21
CA PRO A 49 -1.51 -1.78 9.78
C PRO A 49 -0.17 -1.96 9.04
N ALA A 50 0.75 -1.02 9.27
CA ALA A 50 2.12 -1.12 8.79
C ALA A 50 2.83 -2.35 9.37
N GLY A 51 3.61 -3.05 8.54
CA GLY A 51 4.26 -4.32 8.92
C GLY A 51 3.39 -5.57 8.77
N SER A 52 2.12 -5.43 8.34
CA SER A 52 1.27 -6.54 7.91
C SER A 52 1.73 -7.13 6.57
N ARG A 53 1.60 -8.45 6.38
CA ARG A 53 1.81 -9.07 5.05
C ARG A 53 0.88 -8.48 3.98
N HIS A 54 -0.29 -7.98 4.37
CA HIS A 54 -1.27 -7.37 3.46
C HIS A 54 -0.81 -6.00 2.92
N THR A 55 0.10 -5.32 3.62
CA THR A 55 0.61 -3.99 3.26
C THR A 55 2.09 -3.98 2.89
N GLU A 56 2.76 -5.14 2.85
CA GLU A 56 4.20 -5.30 2.53
C GLU A 56 4.62 -4.57 1.25
N VAL A 57 3.72 -4.54 0.25
CA VAL A 57 4.00 -3.85 -1.02
C VAL A 57 4.25 -2.35 -0.81
N LEU A 58 3.57 -1.71 0.16
CA LEU A 58 3.75 -0.29 0.46
C LEU A 58 5.16 -0.04 0.98
N ASP A 59 5.66 -0.88 1.88
CA ASP A 59 7.03 -0.80 2.38
C ASP A 59 8.04 -1.01 1.24
N PHE A 60 7.82 -2.01 0.37
CA PHE A 60 8.67 -2.29 -0.79
C PHE A 60 8.77 -1.11 -1.75
N VAL A 61 7.65 -0.43 -2.02
CA VAL A 61 7.60 0.74 -2.92
C VAL A 61 7.89 2.07 -2.21
N ARG A 62 8.26 2.04 -0.92
CA ARG A 62 8.51 3.22 -0.07
C ARG A 62 7.32 4.16 0.10
N GLY A 63 6.10 3.62 0.07
CA GLY A 63 4.89 4.32 0.51
C GLY A 63 4.76 4.25 2.03
N ILE A 64 4.45 5.38 2.67
CA ILE A 64 4.28 5.44 4.12
C ILE A 64 2.84 5.03 4.43
N ASN A 65 2.62 3.82 4.93
CA ASN A 65 1.30 3.45 5.45
C ASN A 65 0.97 4.33 6.66
N VAL A 66 -0.11 5.11 6.61
CA VAL A 66 -0.50 5.99 7.73
C VAL A 66 -1.04 5.21 8.94
N ALA A 67 -1.46 3.96 8.75
CA ALA A 67 -1.91 3.06 9.81
C ALA A 67 -0.72 2.45 10.58
N GLN A 68 0.10 3.29 11.22
CA GLN A 68 1.26 2.90 12.03
C GLN A 68 0.86 2.37 13.41
N VAL A 69 -0.04 1.39 13.46
CA VAL A 69 -0.44 0.70 14.69
C VAL A 69 0.51 -0.47 14.89
N GLN A 70 1.17 -0.59 16.04
CA GLN A 70 2.08 -1.71 16.31
C GLN A 70 1.33 -3.03 16.27
N THR A 71 1.63 -3.85 15.28
CA THR A 71 1.09 -5.21 15.14
C THR A 71 2.14 -6.18 14.62
N GLY A 72 1.88 -7.49 14.76
CA GLY A 72 2.72 -8.54 14.16
C GLY A 72 2.42 -8.78 12.68
N LEU A 73 3.23 -9.63 12.03
CA LEU A 73 3.15 -9.94 10.59
C LEU A 73 1.78 -10.47 10.12
N ASP A 74 1.08 -11.20 10.99
CA ASP A 74 -0.25 -11.78 10.74
C ASP A 74 -1.36 -10.95 11.40
N SER A 75 -1.18 -9.62 11.48
CA SER A 75 -2.20 -8.71 11.97
C SER A 75 -3.47 -8.80 11.12
N MET A 76 -4.62 -8.79 11.79
CA MET A 76 -5.91 -8.72 11.11
C MET A 76 -6.24 -7.28 10.73
N PRO A 77 -7.01 -7.07 9.65
CA PRO A 77 -7.57 -5.75 9.34
C PRO A 77 -8.32 -5.17 10.53
N THR A 78 -8.09 -3.90 10.83
CA THR A 78 -8.67 -3.19 11.96
C THR A 78 -9.65 -2.12 11.51
N GLY A 79 -10.73 -1.94 12.27
CA GLY A 79 -11.68 -0.86 12.03
C GLY A 79 -11.13 0.47 12.53
N VAL A 80 -11.29 1.53 11.73
CA VAL A 80 -10.88 2.90 12.08
C VAL A 80 -12.06 3.86 11.91
N SER A 81 -12.00 5.01 12.58
CA SER A 81 -13.01 6.06 12.38
C SER A 81 -12.65 6.95 11.20
N LEU A 82 -13.63 7.69 10.65
CA LEU A 82 -13.38 8.66 9.60
C LEU A 82 -12.49 9.81 10.10
N GLU A 83 -12.68 10.23 11.35
CA GLU A 83 -11.87 11.24 12.04
C GLU A 83 -10.40 10.79 12.11
N GLN A 84 -10.14 9.51 12.36
CA GLN A 84 -8.79 8.95 12.38
C GLN A 84 -8.13 9.05 11.01
N VAL A 85 -8.87 8.74 9.93
CA VAL A 85 -8.36 8.88 8.55
C VAL A 85 -8.08 10.35 8.21
N MET A 86 -8.93 11.29 8.67
CA MET A 86 -8.69 12.73 8.49
C MET A 86 -7.45 13.21 9.25
N ILE A 87 -7.22 12.74 10.48
CA ILE A 87 -6.01 13.05 11.26
C ILE A 87 -4.76 12.50 10.58
N TRP A 88 -4.85 11.29 10.02
CA TRP A 88 -3.76 10.68 9.28
C TRP A 88 -3.41 11.43 7.99
N ASN A 89 -4.37 12.16 7.41
CA ASN A 89 -4.18 13.01 6.24
C ASN A 89 -3.35 12.36 5.12
N PRO A 90 -3.78 11.19 4.58
CA PRO A 90 -3.04 10.49 3.54
C PRO A 90 -3.03 11.31 2.24
N ASP A 91 -1.90 11.30 1.53
CA ASP A 91 -1.80 11.86 0.18
C ASP A 91 -2.55 10.99 -0.85
N VAL A 92 -2.61 9.68 -0.61
CA VAL A 92 -3.24 8.70 -1.50
C VAL A 92 -4.07 7.69 -0.70
N ILE A 93 -5.28 7.41 -1.19
CA ILE A 93 -6.12 6.32 -0.71
C ILE A 93 -6.13 5.21 -1.76
N ILE A 94 -5.74 4.00 -1.36
CA ILE A 94 -5.80 2.79 -2.19
C ILE A 94 -7.00 1.96 -1.76
N THR A 95 -7.78 1.46 -2.72
CA THR A 95 -8.93 0.59 -2.47
C THR A 95 -8.87 -0.67 -3.34
N GLY A 96 -9.39 -1.78 -2.81
CA GLY A 96 -9.52 -3.02 -3.56
C GLY A 96 -10.56 -2.91 -4.69
N LYS A 97 -10.46 -3.79 -5.69
CA LYS A 97 -11.43 -3.86 -6.80
C LYS A 97 -12.74 -4.52 -6.35
N GLY A 98 -13.53 -3.79 -5.56
CA GLY A 98 -14.97 -4.00 -5.32
C GLY A 98 -15.76 -2.83 -5.89
N LYS A 99 -17.09 -2.80 -5.77
CA LYS A 99 -17.97 -1.68 -6.19
C LYS A 99 -17.75 -0.39 -5.37
N GLY A 100 -16.51 0.03 -5.16
CA GLY A 100 -16.10 1.19 -4.36
C GLY A 100 -15.38 2.23 -5.21
N ILE A 101 -15.50 3.48 -4.80
CA ILE A 101 -15.03 4.68 -5.49
C ILE A 101 -13.50 4.67 -5.56
N ILE A 102 -12.93 4.77 -6.77
CA ILE A 102 -11.54 5.21 -6.96
C ILE A 102 -11.52 6.71 -6.70
N ALA A 103 -11.06 7.12 -5.52
CA ALA A 103 -10.84 8.52 -5.21
C ALA A 103 -9.33 8.77 -5.14
N ALA A 104 -8.77 9.33 -6.21
CA ALA A 104 -7.53 10.09 -6.08
C ALA A 104 -7.91 11.40 -5.38
N VAL A 105 -7.58 11.54 -4.10
CA VAL A 105 -7.88 12.75 -3.34
C VAL A 105 -6.60 13.54 -3.13
N ASN A 106 -6.21 14.33 -4.14
CA ASN A 106 -5.40 15.52 -3.89
C ASN A 106 -6.37 16.65 -3.52
N PHE A 107 -6.67 16.83 -2.23
CA PHE A 107 -7.23 18.10 -1.77
C PHE A 107 -6.07 19.00 -1.36
N ILE A 108 -5.75 19.93 -2.28
CA ILE A 108 -5.09 21.19 -1.95
C ILE A 108 -5.99 21.90 -0.93
N ILE A 109 -5.55 21.99 0.32
CA ILE A 109 -6.08 22.98 1.27
C ILE A 109 -4.89 23.79 1.77
N MET A 110 -4.45 24.73 0.94
CA MET A 110 -3.97 26.03 1.38
C MET A 110 -4.42 27.06 0.35
N LEU A 111 -5.25 27.99 0.84
CA LEU A 111 -5.94 29.12 0.18
C LEU A 111 -7.33 28.81 -0.40
#